data_AF-A0A6A3GKF4-F1
#
_entry.id   AF-A0A6A3GKF4-F1
#
_cell.length_a   1.000
_cell.length_b   1.000
_cell.length_c   1.000
_cell.angle_alpha   90.00
_cell.angle_beta   90.00
_cell.angle_gamma   90.00
#
_symmetry.space_group_name_H-M   'P 1'
#
loop_
_entity.id
_entity.type
_entity.pdbx_description
1 polymer ?
#
loop_
_entity_poly.entity_id
_entity_poly.type
_entity_poly.pdbx_seq_one_letter_code
_entity_poly.pdbx_strand_id
1 'polypeptide(L)'
;MKLLWISDHVYGQWKLIRMHFVDAQAPETLHDMLSVFKVSYEANRQDIDSMLLTATLWNLESDSELLPSPGTIVDINEYSNLQLYNGTQCQLTTRLSQLSWEQANVEV
;
A
#
# COMPACT_ATOMS: atom_id res chain seq x y z
N MET A 1 7.11 5.74 4.51
CA MET A 1 7.02 5.08 3.18
C MET A 1 6.09 5.88 2.29
N LYS A 2 6.31 5.95 0.97
CA LYS A 2 5.40 6.67 0.04
C LYS A 2 4.34 5.71 -0.49
N LEU A 3 3.07 6.01 -0.25
CA LEU A 3 1.95 5.22 -0.74
C LEU A 3 1.77 5.41 -2.24
N LEU A 4 1.73 4.33 -3.02
CA LEU A 4 1.41 4.38 -4.44
C LEU A 4 -0.08 4.17 -4.70
N TRP A 5 -0.66 3.06 -4.24
CA TRP A 5 -2.10 2.80 -4.33
C TRP A 5 -2.57 1.81 -3.28
N ILE A 6 -3.89 1.70 -3.16
CA ILE A 6 -4.59 0.72 -2.34
C ILE A 6 -5.39 -0.20 -3.27
N SER A 7 -5.41 -1.49 -2.96
CA SER A 7 -6.16 -2.50 -3.71
C SER A 7 -7.00 -3.35 -2.76
N ASP A 8 -8.22 -3.69 -3.18
CA ASP A 8 -9.10 -4.60 -2.44
C ASP A 8 -8.79 -6.06 -2.75
N HIS A 9 -8.84 -6.90 -1.71
CA HIS A 9 -8.63 -8.34 -1.81
C HIS A 9 -9.65 -9.08 -0.96
N VAL A 10 -9.96 -10.29 -1.41
CA VAL A 10 -10.85 -11.22 -0.69
C VAL A 10 -10.04 -12.46 -0.33
N TYR A 11 -10.05 -12.81 0.95
CA TYR A 11 -9.45 -14.04 1.47
C TYR A 11 -10.52 -14.89 2.16
N GLY A 12 -11.05 -15.87 1.44
CA GLY A 12 -12.22 -16.62 1.88
C GLY A 12 -13.44 -15.70 2.01
N GLN A 13 -13.98 -15.58 3.22
CA GLN A 13 -15.08 -14.64 3.54
C GLN A 13 -14.61 -13.27 4.01
N TRP A 14 -13.30 -13.08 4.20
CA TRP A 14 -12.74 -11.86 4.78
C TRP A 14 -12.31 -10.89 3.67
N LYS A 15 -12.59 -9.60 3.88
CA LYS A 15 -12.07 -8.52 3.05
C LYS A 15 -10.82 -7.92 3.70
N LEU A 16 -9.82 -7.65 2.88
CA LEU A 16 -8.63 -6.92 3.28
C LEU A 16 -8.25 -5.94 2.18
N ILE A 17 -7.64 -4.82 2.57
CA ILE A 17 -6.94 -3.95 1.65
C ILE A 17 -5.44 -4.28 1.68
N ARG A 18 -4.80 -4.08 0.54
CA ARG A 18 -3.35 -4.07 0.41
C ARG A 18 -2.90 -2.70 -0.04
N MET A 19 -2.06 -2.08 0.78
CA MET A 19 -1.38 -0.83 0.48
C MET A 19 -0.02 -1.14 -0.13
N HIS A 20 0.32 -0.42 -1.20
CA HIS A 20 1.53 -0.63 -2.00
C HIS A 20 2.48 0.54 -1.83
N PHE A 21 3.69 0.27 -1.36
CA PHE A 21 4.64 1.32 -0.98
C PHE A 21 5.96 1.23 -1.72
N VAL A 22 6.53 2.41 -1.92
CA VAL A 22 7.94 2.61 -2.26
C VAL A 22 8.63 3.41 -1.17
N ASP A 23 9.95 3.56 -1.32
CA ASP A 23 10.74 4.42 -0.45
C ASP A 23 10.16 5.86 -0.44
N ALA A 24 10.16 6.48 0.74
CA ALA A 24 9.65 7.84 0.92
C ALA A 24 10.41 8.87 0.07
N GLN A 25 11.71 8.66 -0.13
CA GLN A 25 12.65 9.55 -0.80
C GLN A 25 12.84 9.20 -2.29
N ALA A 26 12.06 8.26 -2.84
CA ALA A 26 12.12 7.94 -4.27
C ALA A 26 11.93 9.23 -5.10
N PRO A 27 12.85 9.56 -6.01
CA PRO A 27 12.81 10.82 -6.77
C PRO A 27 11.71 10.85 -7.83
N GLU A 28 11.19 9.68 -8.23
CA GLU A 28 10.15 9.56 -9.23
C GLU A 28 8.83 10.13 -8.73
N THR A 29 8.08 10.72 -9.67
CA THR A 29 6.75 11.22 -9.38
C THR A 29 5.78 10.06 -9.13
N LEU A 30 4.69 10.33 -8.40
CA LEU A 30 3.63 9.35 -8.22
C LEU A 30 3.08 8.87 -9.58
N HIS A 31 2.93 9.79 -10.55
CA HIS A 31 2.41 9.47 -11.87
C HIS A 31 3.30 8.46 -12.60
N ASP A 32 4.62 8.68 -12.61
CA ASP A 32 5.57 7.78 -13.28
C ASP A 32 5.56 6.41 -12.60
N MET A 33 5.59 6.36 -11.27
CA MET A 33 5.54 5.12 -10.51
C MET A 33 4.24 4.32 -10.77
N LEU A 34 3.10 5.01 -10.85
CA LEU A 34 1.83 4.36 -11.19
C LEU A 34 1.80 3.84 -12.62
N SER A 35 2.42 4.55 -13.58
CA SER A 35 2.49 4.13 -14.97
C SER A 35 3.28 2.82 -15.14
N VAL A 36 4.30 2.61 -14.31
CA VAL A 36 5.14 1.40 -14.32
C VAL A 36 4.46 0.26 -13.56
N PHE A 37 4.09 0.52 -12.30
CA PHE A 37 3.64 -0.54 -11.39
C PHE A 37 2.16 -0.85 -11.55
N LYS A 38 1.29 0.15 -11.50
CA LYS A 38 -0.17 -0.06 -11.41
C LYS A 38 -0.77 -0.53 -12.74
N VAL A 39 -0.28 -0.01 -13.87
CA VAL A 39 -0.76 -0.42 -15.21
C VAL A 39 -0.50 -1.90 -15.47
N SER A 40 0.66 -2.40 -15.04
CA SER A 40 1.08 -3.80 -15.24
C SER A 40 0.59 -4.74 -14.14
N TYR A 41 0.02 -4.19 -13.06
CA TYR A 41 -0.28 -4.95 -11.84
C TYR A 41 -1.24 -6.11 -12.10
N GLU A 42 -2.35 -5.87 -12.82
CA GLU A 42 -3.36 -6.90 -13.06
C GLU A 42 -2.82 -8.13 -13.80
N ALA A 43 -1.90 -7.91 -14.74
CA ALA A 43 -1.26 -8.97 -15.52
C ALA A 43 -0.15 -9.69 -14.73
N ASN A 44 0.62 -8.98 -13.90
CA ASN A 44 1.86 -9.48 -13.30
C ASN A 44 1.95 -9.20 -11.79
N ARG A 45 0.86 -9.42 -11.04
CA ARG A 45 0.76 -9.06 -9.62
C ARG A 45 1.95 -9.50 -8.78
N GLN A 46 2.39 -10.75 -8.94
CA GLN A 46 3.47 -11.31 -8.13
C GLN A 46 4.81 -10.62 -8.37
N ASP A 47 5.12 -10.29 -9.62
CA ASP A 47 6.37 -9.62 -9.98
C ASP A 47 6.35 -8.18 -9.47
N ILE A 48 5.23 -7.48 -9.65
CA ILE A 48 5.07 -6.11 -9.13
C ILE A 48 5.16 -6.09 -7.60
N ASP A 49 4.44 -6.98 -6.90
CA ASP A 49 4.49 -7.09 -5.44
C ASP A 49 5.89 -7.45 -4.92
N SER A 50 6.72 -8.14 -5.71
CA SER A 50 8.10 -8.46 -5.31
C SER A 50 9.02 -7.23 -5.30
N MET A 51 8.65 -6.18 -6.03
CA MET A 51 9.41 -4.92 -6.11
C MET A 51 8.95 -3.88 -5.08
N LEU A 52 7.84 -4.13 -4.38
CA LEU A 52 7.19 -3.17 -3.49
C LEU A 52 7.13 -3.71 -2.06
N LEU A 53 7.01 -2.80 -1.11
CA LEU A 53 6.57 -3.18 0.24
C LEU A 53 5.04 -3.19 0.24
N THR A 54 4.44 -4.31 0.66
CA THR A 54 2.99 -4.43 0.77
C THR A 54 2.55 -4.49 2.23
N ALA A 55 1.54 -3.69 2.60
CA ALA A 55 0.92 -3.77 3.91
C ALA A 55 -0.53 -4.24 3.78
N THR A 56 -0.88 -5.25 4.56
CA THR A 56 -2.26 -5.76 4.64
C THR A 56 -2.98 -5.16 5.84
N LEU A 57 -4.19 -4.65 5.61
CA LEU A 57 -5.11 -4.22 6.67
C LEU A 57 -6.46 -4.93 6.48
N TRP A 58 -7.00 -5.46 7.56
CA TRP A 58 -8.23 -6.26 7.54
C TRP A 58 -9.46 -5.41 7.84
N ASN A 59 -10.62 -5.83 7.32
CA ASN A 59 -11.92 -5.20 7.56
C ASN A 59 -11.98 -3.72 7.16
N LEU A 60 -11.30 -3.37 6.07
CA LEU A 60 -11.36 -2.07 5.42
C LEU A 60 -11.66 -2.25 3.93
N GLU A 61 -12.17 -1.20 3.32
CA GLU A 61 -12.40 -1.09 1.88
C GLU A 61 -11.55 0.07 1.34
N SER A 62 -11.06 -0.06 0.11
CA SER A 62 -10.09 0.90 -0.45
C SER A 62 -10.65 2.31 -0.68
N ASP A 63 -11.97 2.47 -0.66
CA ASP A 63 -12.70 3.73 -0.81
C ASP A 63 -13.00 4.43 0.52
N SER A 64 -12.53 3.87 1.64
CA SER A 64 -12.71 4.50 2.96
C SER A 64 -11.99 5.86 3.04
N GLU A 65 -12.73 6.90 3.43
CA GLU A 65 -12.21 8.27 3.67
C GLU A 65 -11.16 8.33 4.80
N LEU A 66 -11.06 7.27 5.61
CA LEU A 66 -10.08 7.18 6.69
C LEU A 66 -8.69 6.78 6.18
N LEU A 67 -8.54 6.42 4.91
CA LEU A 67 -7.28 5.97 4.33
C LEU A 67 -6.48 7.15 3.74
N PRO A 68 -5.14 7.08 3.79
CA PRO A 68 -4.31 8.07 3.10
C PRO A 68 -4.48 8.00 1.58
N SER A 69 -4.41 9.16 0.94
CA SER A 69 -4.42 9.26 -0.52
C SER A 69 -3.10 8.74 -1.12
N PRO A 70 -3.14 8.23 -2.36
CA PRO A 70 -1.94 8.01 -3.17
C PRO A 70 -0.98 9.21 -3.16
N GLY A 71 0.32 8.95 -3.01
CA GLY A 71 1.38 9.96 -2.92
C GLY A 71 1.73 10.41 -1.50
N THR A 72 0.87 10.15 -0.52
CA THR A 72 1.11 10.51 0.87
C THR A 72 2.26 9.71 1.48
N ILE A 73 3.07 10.38 2.30
CA ILE A 73 4.06 9.72 3.15
C ILE A 73 3.33 9.16 4.38
N VAL A 74 3.39 7.83 4.52
CA VAL A 74 2.77 7.09 5.62
C VAL A 74 3.85 6.50 6.50
N ASP A 75 3.75 6.77 7.79
CA ASP A 75 4.53 6.13 8.84
C ASP A 75 3.77 4.93 9.39
N ILE A 76 4.46 3.80 9.48
CA ILE A 76 3.94 2.53 10.01
C ILE A 76 4.58 2.35 11.38
N ASN A 77 3.86 2.74 12.43
CA ASN A 77 4.37 2.80 13.80
C ASN A 77 4.54 1.39 14.41
N GLU A 78 3.57 0.52 14.15
CA GLU A 78 3.62 -0.88 14.54
C GLU A 78 3.15 -1.79 13.41
N TYR A 79 3.78 -2.95 13.30
CA TYR A 79 3.44 -3.99 12.34
C TYR A 79 3.70 -5.38 12.92
N SER A 80 3.12 -6.37 12.26
CA SER A 80 3.27 -7.79 12.55
C SER A 80 3.43 -8.57 11.26
N ASN A 81 3.82 -9.84 11.35
CA ASN A 81 3.93 -10.76 10.21
C ASN A 81 4.77 -10.20 9.05
N LEU A 82 5.82 -9.43 9.33
CA LEU A 82 6.76 -9.01 8.30
C LEU A 82 7.52 -10.24 7.80
N GLN A 83 7.28 -10.62 6.56
CA GLN A 83 7.87 -11.80 5.94
C GLN A 83 7.89 -11.71 4.42
N LEU A 84 8.63 -12.62 3.79
CA LEU A 84 8.57 -12.84 2.35
C LEU A 84 7.43 -13.81 2.02
N TYR A 85 6.33 -13.28 1.51
CA TYR A 85 5.22 -14.08 0.99
C TYR A 85 5.61 -14.70 -0.37
N ASN A 86 5.30 -15.99 -0.55
CA ASN A 86 5.73 -16.80 -1.71
C ASN A 86 7.24 -16.69 -2.03
N GLY A 87 8.06 -16.39 -1.01
CA GLY A 87 9.52 -16.30 -1.14
C GLY A 87 10.04 -15.02 -1.81
N THR A 88 9.20 -14.15 -2.36
CA THR A 88 9.65 -12.96 -3.11
C THR A 88 8.98 -11.65 -2.69
N GLN A 89 7.77 -11.69 -2.13
CA GLN A 89 6.97 -10.48 -1.89
C GLN A 89 7.15 -10.03 -0.44
N CYS A 90 7.72 -8.84 -0.23
CA CYS A 90 7.86 -8.28 1.11
C CYS A 90 6.50 -7.79 1.61
N GLN A 91 5.95 -8.47 2.60
CA GLN A 91 4.61 -8.20 3.12
C GLN A 91 4.64 -8.07 4.64
N LEU A 92 3.86 -7.11 5.15
CA LEU A 92 3.55 -6.96 6.56
C LEU A 92 2.04 -6.85 6.78
N THR A 93 1.61 -7.02 8.03
CA THR A 93 0.25 -6.76 8.49
C THR A 93 0.27 -5.63 9.51
N THR A 94 -0.60 -4.65 9.33
CA THR A 94 -0.76 -3.52 10.26
C THR A 94 -2.24 -3.21 10.48
N ARG A 95 -2.53 -2.19 11.28
CA ARG A 95 -3.88 -1.70 11.57
C ARG A 95 -3.92 -0.20 11.29
N LEU A 96 -5.10 0.31 10.95
CA LEU A 96 -5.27 1.73 10.68
C LEU A 96 -4.79 2.61 11.83
N SER A 97 -5.04 2.21 13.09
CA SER A 97 -4.58 2.92 14.29
C SER A 97 -3.06 2.98 14.46
N GLN A 98 -2.31 2.18 13.72
CA GLN A 98 -0.84 2.12 13.74
C GLN A 98 -0.23 2.87 12.55
N LEU A 99 -1.06 3.46 11.70
CA LEU A 99 -0.63 4.31 10.60
C LEU A 99 -0.80 5.77 10.99
N SER A 100 0.19 6.58 10.64
CA SER A 100 0.12 8.04 10.73
C SER A 100 0.58 8.66 9.43
N TRP A 101 -0.04 9.76 9.05
CA TRP A 101 0.32 10.53 7.87
C TRP A 101 -0.15 11.97 8.01
N GLU A 102 0.52 12.88 7.33
CA GLU A 102 0.04 14.25 7.19
C GLU A 102 -1.04 14.28 6.10
N GLN A 103 -2.25 14.72 6.45
CA GLN A 103 -3.25 15.06 5.44
C GLN A 103 -2.73 16.28 4.70
N ALA A 104 -2.54 16.16 3.38
CA ALA A 104 -2.32 17.34 2.56
C ALA A 104 -3.55 18.23 2.71
N ASN A 105 -3.39 19.41 3.32
CA ASN A 105 -4.44 20.41 3.38
C ASN A 105 -4.90 20.67 1.94
N VAL A 106 -6.09 20.17 1.59
CA VAL A 106 -6.76 20.59 0.37
C VAL A 106 -7.29 21.98 0.69
N GLU A 107 -6.54 23.01 0.31
CA GLU A 107 -7.10 24.36 0.24
C GLU A 107 -8.30 24.31 -0.72
N VAL A 108 -9.49 24.54 -0.17
CA VAL A 108 -10.77 24.65 -0.90
C VAL A 108 -10.88 26.05 -1.51
#